data_AF-A0A6J8B7Q7-F1
#
_entry.id   AF-A0A6J8B7Q7-F1
#
_cell.length_a   1.000
_cell.length_b   1.000
_cell.length_c   1.000
_cell.angle_alpha   90.00
_cell.angle_beta   90.00
_cell.angle_gamma   90.00
#
_symmetry.space_group_name_H-M   'P 1'
#
loop_
_entity.id
_entity.type
_entity.pdbx_description
1 polymer ?
#
loop_
_entity_poly.entity_id
_entity_poly.type
_entity_poly.pdbx_seq_one_letter_code
_entity_poly.pdbx_strand_id
1 'polypeptide(L)'
;MNRFGTHQLSHSYFHVDAKADRCKQFMTITGSTFHPLLKQLVPLAIMECPSENKQFLSVFFSNLKEAIKEKFEDEEFDPTGIICDEASCNWQAMQEIFGRDLVERSKSCDFHYKQRINRTKGKITSGDDDKEIFKTWWNKRRAHWCYAFRPDHFAPGANLAEVTNARFFHRGSVNLSLIAAALDDVVDSLIFEKRYKKIGENIKVTGSGRTFFNIRETELKRISSPKSKTKYN
;
A
#
# COMPACT_ATOMS: atom_id res chain seq x y z
N MET A 1 -10.49 9.83 0.89
CA MET A 1 -9.51 10.26 1.92
C MET A 1 -9.22 11.71 1.63
N ASN A 2 -9.76 12.60 2.44
CA ASN A 2 -9.67 14.04 2.24
C ASN A 2 -9.47 14.67 3.62
N ARG A 3 -8.33 15.31 3.87
CA ARG A 3 -7.96 15.85 5.19
C ARG A 3 -8.90 16.95 5.69
N PHE A 4 -9.64 17.60 4.79
CA PHE A 4 -10.65 18.59 5.12
C PHE A 4 -12.07 17.99 5.20
N GLY A 5 -12.22 16.73 4.78
CA GLY A 5 -13.48 16.01 4.83
C GLY A 5 -13.83 15.50 6.23
N THR A 6 -15.09 15.15 6.40
CA THR A 6 -15.64 14.58 7.66
C THR A 6 -15.60 13.05 7.68
N HIS A 7 -15.18 12.42 6.58
CA HIS A 7 -15.11 10.97 6.48
C HIS A 7 -14.08 10.39 7.46
N GLN A 8 -14.36 9.24 8.06
CA GLN A 8 -13.50 8.52 9.02
C GLN A 8 -12.03 8.30 8.58
N LEU A 9 -11.72 8.39 7.29
CA LEU A 9 -10.36 8.25 6.75
C LEU A 9 -9.66 9.62 6.51
N SER A 10 -10.26 10.74 6.90
CA SER A 10 -9.73 12.10 6.69
C SER A 10 -8.40 12.31 7.40
N HIS A 11 -8.25 11.72 8.59
CA HIS A 11 -7.05 11.82 9.44
C HIS A 11 -6.08 10.64 9.28
N SER A 12 -6.33 9.75 8.31
CA SER A 12 -5.52 8.55 8.12
C SER A 12 -4.38 8.81 7.15
N TYR A 13 -3.19 8.29 7.48
CA TYR A 13 -2.06 8.25 6.56
C TYR A 13 -2.27 7.19 5.49
N PHE A 14 -1.71 7.44 4.31
CA PHE A 14 -1.67 6.49 3.21
C PHE A 14 -0.28 5.85 3.12
N HIS A 15 -0.24 4.53 3.08
CA HIS A 15 0.98 3.73 3.12
C HIS A 15 1.23 3.13 1.75
N VAL A 16 2.40 3.37 1.17
CA VAL A 16 2.78 2.88 -0.17
C VAL A 16 4.00 2.00 -0.06
N ASP A 17 3.92 0.80 -0.61
CA ASP A 17 5.05 -0.14 -0.69
C ASP A 17 5.01 -0.90 -2.01
N ALA A 18 6.18 -1.35 -2.46
CA ALA A 18 6.34 -2.10 -3.70
C ALA A 18 6.98 -3.47 -3.43
N LYS A 19 6.45 -4.51 -4.08
CA LYS A 19 6.87 -5.89 -3.86
C LYS A 19 7.06 -6.64 -5.18
N ALA A 20 8.16 -7.39 -5.29
CA ALA A 20 8.61 -8.00 -6.53
C ALA A 20 8.20 -9.48 -6.73
N ASP A 21 7.75 -10.16 -5.67
CA ASP A 21 7.58 -11.62 -5.66
C ASP A 21 6.11 -12.07 -5.86
N ARG A 22 5.14 -11.15 -5.88
CA ARG A 22 3.71 -11.49 -5.96
C ARG A 22 3.31 -11.90 -7.38
N CYS A 23 3.61 -11.07 -8.37
CA CYS A 23 3.20 -11.27 -9.76
C CYS A 23 4.43 -11.50 -10.65
N LYS A 24 4.42 -12.58 -11.43
CA LYS A 24 5.55 -12.96 -12.27
C LYS A 24 5.84 -11.89 -13.31
N GLN A 25 7.09 -11.39 -13.34
CA GLN A 25 7.57 -10.32 -14.24
C GLN A 25 7.03 -8.92 -13.94
N PHE A 26 6.31 -8.73 -12.83
CA PHE A 26 5.79 -7.43 -12.41
C PHE A 26 6.19 -7.12 -10.97
N MET A 27 6.32 -5.82 -10.70
CA MET A 27 6.30 -5.25 -9.37
C MET A 27 4.86 -4.91 -8.99
N THR A 28 4.45 -5.28 -7.79
CA THR A 28 3.17 -4.91 -7.20
C THR A 28 3.34 -3.67 -6.34
N ILE A 29 2.76 -2.55 -6.76
CA ILE A 29 2.63 -1.33 -5.94
C ILE A 29 1.32 -1.43 -5.16
N THR A 30 1.40 -1.32 -3.84
CA THR A 30 0.26 -1.39 -2.93
C THR A 30 0.12 -0.09 -2.16
N GLY A 31 -1.07 0.49 -2.23
CA GLY A 31 -1.49 1.63 -1.44
C GLY A 31 -2.53 1.21 -0.40
N SER A 32 -2.24 1.41 0.87
CA SER A 32 -3.10 0.98 1.98
C SER A 32 -3.28 2.06 3.02
N THR A 33 -4.37 1.98 3.79
CA THR A 33 -4.62 2.88 4.92
C THR A 33 -5.17 2.11 6.10
N PHE A 34 -4.95 2.62 7.31
CA PHE A 34 -5.58 2.07 8.50
C PHE A 34 -7.04 2.54 8.55
N HIS A 35 -7.98 1.60 8.60
CA HIS A 35 -9.40 1.92 8.66
C HIS A 35 -9.89 1.91 10.12
N PRO A 36 -10.29 3.05 10.71
CA PRO A 36 -10.59 3.15 12.14
C PRO A 36 -11.70 2.22 12.64
N LEU A 37 -12.83 2.13 11.92
CA LEU A 37 -13.93 1.23 12.34
C LEU A 37 -13.55 -0.26 12.27
N LEU A 38 -12.76 -0.65 11.25
CA LEU A 38 -12.35 -2.04 11.06
C LEU A 38 -11.12 -2.42 11.90
N LYS A 39 -10.43 -1.42 12.48
CA LYS A 39 -9.19 -1.57 13.24
C LYS A 39 -8.12 -2.40 12.50
N GLN A 40 -8.02 -2.23 11.19
CA GLN A 40 -7.08 -2.96 10.35
C GLN A 40 -6.59 -2.11 9.18
N LEU A 41 -5.45 -2.50 8.61
CA LEU A 41 -4.99 -2.00 7.32
C LEU A 41 -5.83 -2.60 6.19
N VAL A 42 -6.21 -1.72 5.27
CA VAL A 42 -7.02 -2.03 4.11
C VAL A 42 -6.28 -1.53 2.87
N PRO A 43 -6.05 -2.39 1.85
CA PRO A 43 -5.57 -1.92 0.55
C PRO A 43 -6.67 -1.09 -0.11
N LEU A 44 -6.34 0.14 -0.52
CA LEU A 44 -7.23 1.00 -1.31
C LEU A 44 -6.93 0.88 -2.80
N ALA A 45 -5.66 0.65 -3.15
CA ALA A 45 -5.22 0.51 -4.52
C ALA A 45 -4.07 -0.50 -4.60
N ILE A 46 -4.10 -1.30 -5.65
CA ILE A 46 -3.07 -2.28 -5.98
C ILE A 46 -2.85 -2.16 -7.49
N MET A 47 -1.59 -2.13 -7.91
CA MET A 47 -1.23 -2.07 -9.32
C MET A 47 -0.03 -2.95 -9.61
N GLU A 48 -0.16 -3.79 -10.62
CA GLU A 48 0.97 -4.55 -11.18
C GLU A 48 1.62 -3.72 -12.29
N CYS A 49 2.94 -3.55 -12.23
CA CYS A 49 3.70 -2.74 -13.17
C CYS A 49 5.06 -3.36 -13.49
N PRO A 50 5.68 -3.08 -14.65
CA PRO A 50 6.96 -3.69 -15.01
C PRO A 50 8.13 -3.34 -14.08
N SER A 51 8.08 -2.18 -13.41
CA SER A 51 9.17 -1.73 -12.52
C SER A 51 8.71 -0.64 -11.56
N GLU A 52 9.34 -0.55 -10.40
CA GLU A 52 9.16 0.57 -9.47
C GLU A 52 10.03 1.76 -9.90
N ASN A 53 9.46 2.67 -10.68
CA ASN A 53 10.12 3.91 -11.11
C ASN A 53 9.16 5.11 -11.01
N LYS A 54 9.68 6.32 -11.23
CA LYS A 54 8.89 7.55 -11.16
C LYS A 54 7.64 7.46 -12.06
N GLN A 55 7.80 7.04 -13.31
CA GLN A 55 6.71 6.97 -14.28
C GLN A 55 5.55 6.09 -13.79
N PHE A 56 5.84 4.87 -13.34
CA PHE A 56 4.79 3.95 -12.87
C PHE A 56 4.19 4.40 -11.53
N LEU A 57 4.97 5.00 -10.63
CA LEU A 57 4.41 5.58 -9.41
C LEU A 57 3.50 6.79 -9.71
N SER A 58 3.85 7.63 -10.68
CA SER A 58 2.98 8.72 -11.12
C SER A 58 1.68 8.18 -11.71
N VAL A 59 1.74 7.13 -12.54
CA VAL A 59 0.54 6.45 -13.06
C VAL A 59 -0.31 5.86 -11.93
N PHE A 60 0.31 5.21 -10.94
CA PHE A 60 -0.38 4.68 -9.77
C PHE A 60 -1.19 5.76 -9.04
N PHE A 61 -0.55 6.88 -8.74
CA PHE A 61 -1.21 7.98 -8.02
C PHE A 61 -2.26 8.69 -8.87
N SER A 62 -2.00 8.93 -10.16
CA SER A 62 -2.98 9.52 -11.08
C SER A 62 -4.24 8.66 -11.19
N ASN A 63 -4.07 7.36 -11.44
CA ASN A 63 -5.20 6.43 -11.53
C ASN A 63 -6.01 6.38 -10.23
N LEU A 64 -5.34 6.44 -9.07
CA LEU A 64 -6.02 6.49 -7.78
C LEU A 64 -6.86 7.78 -7.62
N LYS A 65 -6.29 8.95 -7.98
CA LYS A 65 -7.03 10.22 -7.93
C LYS A 65 -8.23 10.19 -8.88
N GLU A 66 -8.03 9.73 -10.11
CA GLU A 66 -9.08 9.64 -11.13
C GLU A 66 -10.19 8.69 -10.70
N ALA A 67 -9.86 7.49 -10.21
CA ALA A 67 -10.85 6.52 -9.76
C ALA A 67 -11.68 7.03 -8.57
N ILE A 68 -11.07 7.80 -7.65
CA ILE A 68 -11.79 8.41 -6.52
C ILE A 68 -12.71 9.52 -7.03
N LYS A 69 -12.21 10.39 -7.92
CA LYS A 69 -13.01 11.47 -8.50
C LYS A 69 -14.19 10.93 -9.31
N GLU A 70 -13.97 9.90 -10.13
CA GLU A 70 -15.03 9.24 -10.91
C GLU A 70 -16.10 8.64 -10.00
N LYS A 71 -15.68 8.02 -8.88
CA LYS A 71 -16.62 7.31 -8.01
C LYS A 71 -17.38 8.23 -7.05
N PHE A 72 -16.79 9.36 -6.67
CA PHE A 72 -17.28 10.22 -5.59
C PHE A 72 -17.44 11.69 -6.00
N GLU A 73 -17.60 11.97 -7.31
CA GLU A 73 -17.88 13.21 -8.09
C GLU A 73 -17.35 14.59 -7.60
N ASP A 74 -17.20 14.85 -6.30
CA ASP A 74 -16.69 16.07 -5.68
C ASP A 74 -15.58 15.83 -4.62
N GLU A 75 -15.14 14.58 -4.44
CA GLU A 75 -14.07 14.24 -3.49
C GLU A 75 -12.71 14.14 -4.19
N GLU A 76 -11.73 14.92 -3.69
CA GLU A 76 -10.34 14.75 -4.07
C GLU A 76 -9.63 13.77 -3.12
N PHE A 77 -8.73 12.96 -3.67
CA PHE A 77 -7.79 12.21 -2.86
C PHE A 77 -6.68 13.13 -2.34
N ASP A 78 -6.89 13.71 -1.15
CA ASP A 78 -5.94 14.52 -0.39
C ASP A 78 -5.73 13.91 1.02
N PRO A 79 -4.86 12.89 1.14
CA PRO A 79 -4.61 12.23 2.42
C PRO A 79 -3.87 13.16 3.41
N THR A 80 -3.90 12.83 4.71
CA THR A 80 -3.14 13.56 5.75
C THR A 80 -1.63 13.56 5.49
N GLY A 81 -1.14 12.52 4.85
CA GLY A 81 0.24 12.37 4.40
C GLY A 81 0.44 10.98 3.83
N ILE A 82 1.55 10.79 3.11
CA ILE A 82 1.97 9.49 2.60
C ILE A 82 3.16 8.99 3.40
N ILE A 83 3.15 7.71 3.75
CA ILE A 83 4.29 6.98 4.29
C ILE A 83 4.75 5.98 3.25
N CYS A 84 6.01 6.11 2.84
CA CYS A 84 6.62 5.25 1.83
C CYS A 84 8.09 4.97 2.16
N ASP A 85 8.75 4.24 1.30
CA ASP A 85 10.18 4.00 1.39
C ASP A 85 10.98 5.21 0.93
N GLU A 86 12.21 5.34 1.44
CA GLU A 86 13.15 6.41 1.07
C GLU A 86 13.75 6.16 -0.33
N ALA A 87 12.88 6.07 -1.34
CA ALA A 87 13.21 5.94 -2.75
C ALA A 87 12.91 7.26 -3.47
N SER A 88 13.86 7.77 -4.26
CA SER A 88 13.71 9.06 -4.95
C SER A 88 12.50 9.11 -5.87
N CYS A 89 12.15 7.99 -6.49
CA CYS A 89 10.98 7.86 -7.36
C CYS A 89 9.66 8.11 -6.62
N ASN A 90 9.52 7.69 -5.35
CA ASN A 90 8.34 7.98 -4.53
C ASN A 90 8.16 9.49 -4.35
N TRP A 91 9.22 10.18 -3.92
CA TRP A 91 9.20 11.62 -3.68
C TRP A 91 8.92 12.42 -4.95
N GLN A 92 9.56 12.05 -6.06
CA GLN A 92 9.36 12.73 -7.35
C GLN A 92 7.93 12.54 -7.88
N ALA A 93 7.38 11.33 -7.80
CA ALA A 93 6.01 11.06 -8.22
C ALA A 93 4.99 11.79 -7.33
N MET A 94 5.20 11.78 -6.00
CA MET A 94 4.32 12.52 -5.08
C MET A 94 4.35 14.03 -5.34
N GLN A 95 5.53 14.60 -5.56
CA GLN A 95 5.66 16.02 -5.88
C GLN A 95 4.98 16.39 -7.20
N GLU A 96 5.09 15.53 -8.22
CA GLU A 96 4.48 15.73 -9.52
C GLU A 96 2.95 15.68 -9.47
N ILE A 97 2.38 14.72 -8.73
CA ILE A 97 0.93 14.46 -8.73
C ILE A 97 0.17 15.29 -7.69
N PHE A 98 0.79 15.54 -6.54
CA PHE A 98 0.13 16.19 -5.39
C PHE A 98 0.74 17.54 -5.02
N GLY A 99 1.89 17.89 -5.61
CA GLY A 99 2.59 19.13 -5.29
C GLY A 99 3.36 19.07 -3.98
N ARG A 100 3.92 20.23 -3.61
CA ARG A 100 4.85 20.37 -2.49
C ARG A 100 4.19 20.19 -1.12
N ASP A 101 2.94 20.62 -0.96
CA ASP A 101 2.22 20.52 0.32
C ASP A 101 2.11 19.07 0.83
N LEU A 102 1.73 18.12 -0.05
CA LEU A 102 1.64 16.72 0.38
C LEU A 102 3.02 16.15 0.73
N VAL A 103 4.06 16.51 -0.03
CA VAL A 103 5.45 16.05 0.23
C VAL A 103 5.96 16.57 1.57
N GLU A 104 5.59 17.79 1.96
CA GLU A 104 5.98 18.37 3.25
C GLU A 104 5.37 17.64 4.45
N ARG A 105 4.16 17.09 4.28
CA ARG A 105 3.44 16.28 5.28
C ARG A 105 3.69 14.77 5.17
N SER A 106 4.49 14.35 4.20
CA SER A 106 4.80 12.93 3.97
C SER A 106 6.12 12.55 4.63
N LYS A 107 6.23 11.26 5.00
CA LYS A 107 7.40 10.73 5.71
C LYS A 107 7.90 9.44 5.09
N SER A 108 9.20 9.18 5.17
CA SER A 108 9.71 7.84 4.91
C SER A 108 9.58 6.95 6.13
N CYS A 109 9.66 5.65 5.87
CA CYS A 109 9.64 4.60 6.88
C CYS A 109 10.90 4.59 7.76
N ASP A 110 10.77 4.82 9.07
CA ASP A 110 11.87 4.66 10.05
C ASP A 110 12.42 3.23 10.05
N PHE A 111 11.56 2.23 9.80
CA PHE A 111 11.94 0.83 9.80
C PHE A 111 12.89 0.52 8.64
N HIS A 112 12.55 0.91 7.41
CA HIS A 112 13.43 0.75 6.26
C HIS A 112 14.72 1.55 6.38
N TYR A 113 14.68 2.74 6.99
CA TYR A 113 15.87 3.49 7.35
C TYR A 113 16.79 2.67 8.29
N LYS A 114 16.27 2.14 9.40
CA LYS A 114 17.03 1.31 10.34
C LYS A 114 17.57 0.03 9.69
N GLN A 115 16.76 -0.61 8.84
CA GLN A 115 17.17 -1.82 8.12
C GLN A 115 18.33 -1.52 7.16
N ARG A 116 18.30 -0.38 6.45
CA ARG A 116 19.39 0.05 5.58
C ARG A 116 20.69 0.32 6.35
N ILE A 117 20.62 0.96 7.51
CA ILE A 117 21.79 1.15 8.38
C ILE A 117 22.39 -0.20 8.76
N ASN A 118 21.58 -1.14 9.24
CA ASN A 118 22.06 -2.43 9.71
C ASN A 118 22.68 -3.25 8.58
N ARG A 119 22.08 -3.23 7.38
CA ARG A 119 22.64 -3.89 6.18
C ARG A 119 23.98 -3.28 5.77
N THR A 120 24.11 -1.95 5.78
CA THR A 120 25.38 -1.30 5.44
C THR A 120 26.44 -1.54 6.51
N LYS A 121 26.06 -1.49 7.80
CA LYS A 121 26.93 -1.84 8.93
C LYS A 121 27.52 -3.23 8.76
N GLY A 122 26.71 -4.21 8.33
CA GLY A 122 27.17 -5.58 8.09
C GLY A 122 28.17 -5.73 6.94
N LYS A 123 28.30 -4.74 6.05
CA LYS A 123 29.26 -4.73 4.95
C LYS A 123 30.61 -4.12 5.33
N ILE A 124 30.69 -3.46 6.49
CA ILE A 124 31.94 -2.90 7.00
C ILE A 124 32.79 -4.06 7.49
N THR A 125 33.91 -4.29 6.81
CA THR A 125 34.84 -5.39 7.08
C THR A 125 35.86 -5.06 8.17
N SER A 126 35.98 -3.79 8.55
CA SER A 126 36.83 -3.36 9.65
C SER A 126 36.20 -3.71 11.02
N GLY A 127 36.97 -3.49 12.09
CA GLY A 127 36.61 -3.88 13.45
C GLY A 127 35.28 -3.29 13.94
N ASP A 128 34.78 -3.79 15.06
CA ASP A 128 33.45 -3.39 15.58
C ASP A 128 33.36 -1.91 15.95
N ASP A 129 34.48 -1.27 16.30
CA ASP A 129 34.55 0.17 16.59
C ASP A 129 34.13 1.01 15.37
N ASP A 130 34.62 0.68 14.17
CA ASP A 130 34.26 1.40 12.94
C ASP A 130 32.78 1.25 12.61
N LYS A 131 32.20 0.09 12.93
CA LYS A 131 30.77 -0.17 12.73
C LYS A 131 29.91 0.70 13.66
N GLU A 132 30.34 0.93 14.90
CA GLU A 132 29.66 1.82 15.84
C GLU A 132 29.89 3.30 15.52
N ILE A 133 31.08 3.68 15.04
CA ILE A 133 31.35 5.02 14.50
C ILE A 133 30.42 5.32 13.33
N PHE A 134 30.31 4.40 12.36
CA PHE A 134 29.41 4.52 11.22
C PHE A 134 27.95 4.74 11.66
N LYS A 135 27.46 3.90 12.58
CA LYS A 135 26.08 4.00 13.09
C LYS A 135 25.82 5.33 13.81
N THR A 136 26.77 5.77 14.63
CA THR A 136 26.69 7.06 15.35
C THR A 136 26.68 8.23 14.37
N TRP A 137 27.61 8.22 13.41
CA TRP A 137 27.70 9.24 12.37
C TRP A 137 26.42 9.35 11.54
N TRP A 138 25.87 8.20 11.13
CA TRP A 138 24.66 8.12 10.33
C TRP A 138 23.43 8.64 11.10
N ASN A 139 23.27 8.21 12.36
CA ASN A 139 22.16 8.67 13.20
C ASN A 139 22.20 10.17 13.51
N LYS A 140 23.39 10.76 13.68
CA LYS A 140 23.54 12.21 13.85
C LYS A 140 23.06 13.00 12.64
N ARG A 141 23.05 12.40 11.45
CA ARG A 141 22.65 13.04 10.18
C ARG A 141 21.25 12.67 9.69
N ARG A 142 20.51 11.90 10.48
CA ARG A 142 19.22 11.31 10.09
C ARG A 142 18.20 12.31 9.55
N ALA A 143 18.10 13.49 10.16
CA ALA A 143 17.15 14.52 9.76
C ALA A 143 17.58 15.31 8.50
N HIS A 144 18.86 15.26 8.11
CA HIS A 144 19.35 15.94 6.92
C HIS A 144 19.05 15.16 5.63
N TRP A 145 19.00 13.82 5.72
CA TRP A 145 19.00 12.95 4.54
C TRP A 145 17.75 12.08 4.42
N CYS A 146 16.90 12.04 5.44
CA CYS A 146 15.77 11.13 5.49
C CYS A 146 14.52 11.85 5.99
N TYR A 147 13.45 11.72 5.22
CA TYR A 147 12.16 12.34 5.51
C TYR A 147 11.50 11.73 6.76
N ALA A 148 11.91 10.53 7.19
CA ALA A 148 11.44 9.79 8.36
C ALA A 148 11.56 10.59 9.66
N PHE A 149 12.56 11.48 9.75
CA PHE A 149 12.83 12.26 10.96
C PHE A 149 12.39 13.72 10.85
N ARG A 150 11.53 14.04 9.87
CA ARG A 150 10.85 15.35 9.85
C ARG A 150 9.99 15.50 11.11
N PRO A 151 10.02 16.69 11.75
CA PRO A 151 9.19 16.98 12.90
C PRO A 151 7.72 17.06 12.45
N ASP A 152 7.05 15.92 12.51
CA ASP A 152 5.60 15.81 12.41
C ASP A 152 5.13 14.96 13.59
N HIS A 153 4.24 15.52 14.39
CA HIS A 153 3.86 15.01 15.70
C HIS A 153 2.88 13.83 15.64
N PHE A 154 2.26 13.55 14.48
CA PHE A 154 1.21 12.52 14.38
C PHE A 154 1.41 11.47 13.28
N ALA A 155 2.47 11.61 12.47
CA ALA A 155 2.77 10.64 11.43
C ALA A 155 3.29 9.31 12.01
N PRO A 156 2.73 8.15 11.60
CA PRO A 156 3.29 6.86 11.96
C PRO A 156 4.77 6.73 11.57
N GLY A 157 5.58 6.15 12.45
CA GLY A 157 7.02 5.97 12.18
C GLY A 157 7.34 4.83 11.20
N ALA A 158 6.38 3.97 10.86
CA ALA A 158 6.62 2.83 9.98
C ALA A 158 5.61 2.81 8.82
N ASN A 159 6.10 2.34 7.67
CA ASN A 159 5.27 2.01 6.54
C ASN A 159 4.51 0.71 6.85
N LEU A 160 3.20 0.81 6.99
CA LEU A 160 2.35 -0.32 7.34
C LEU A 160 1.89 -1.12 6.12
N ALA A 161 2.23 -0.70 4.90
CA ALA A 161 1.90 -1.44 3.69
C ALA A 161 2.59 -2.81 3.62
N GLU A 162 3.74 -2.99 4.30
CA GLU A 162 4.39 -4.29 4.49
C GLU A 162 3.43 -5.34 5.10
N VAL A 163 2.52 -4.93 6.00
CA VAL A 163 1.53 -5.84 6.61
C VAL A 163 0.55 -6.35 5.57
N THR A 164 0.15 -5.49 4.63
CA THR A 164 -0.68 -5.89 3.48
C THR A 164 0.09 -6.85 2.58
N ASN A 165 1.36 -6.54 2.29
CA ASN A 165 2.25 -7.37 1.49
C ASN A 165 2.58 -8.74 2.13
N ALA A 166 2.60 -8.82 3.46
CA ALA A 166 2.75 -10.08 4.19
C ALA A 166 1.53 -10.98 4.04
N ARG A 167 0.32 -10.42 3.92
CA ARG A 167 -0.91 -11.21 3.69
C ARG A 167 -0.86 -11.98 2.38
N PHE A 168 -0.31 -11.39 1.30
CA PHE A 168 -0.13 -12.10 0.03
C PHE A 168 0.81 -13.30 0.22
N PHE A 169 1.94 -13.10 0.89
CA PHE A 169 2.90 -14.17 1.16
C PHE A 169 2.28 -15.31 1.99
N HIS A 170 1.58 -15.00 3.08
CA HIS A 170 0.94 -16.00 3.93
C HIS A 170 -0.16 -16.82 3.22
N ARG A 171 -0.73 -16.30 2.13
CA ARG A 171 -1.71 -17.01 1.31
C ARG A 171 -1.06 -17.83 0.18
N GLY A 172 0.25 -17.76 0.02
CA GLY A 172 0.97 -18.37 -1.11
C GLY A 172 0.78 -17.62 -2.43
N SER A 173 0.31 -16.36 -2.40
CA SER A 173 0.16 -15.50 -3.58
C SER A 173 1.53 -14.97 -4.02
N VAL A 174 2.38 -15.88 -4.51
CA VAL A 174 3.76 -15.63 -4.95
C VAL A 174 3.90 -16.14 -6.39
N ASN A 175 4.58 -15.38 -7.26
CA ASN A 175 4.78 -15.68 -8.67
C ASN A 175 3.49 -16.00 -9.47
N LEU A 176 2.40 -15.30 -9.14
CA LEU A 176 1.12 -15.42 -9.83
C LEU A 176 1.22 -14.89 -11.27
N SER A 177 0.36 -15.38 -12.15
CA SER A 177 0.10 -14.68 -13.42
C SER A 177 -0.69 -13.40 -13.16
N LEU A 178 -0.63 -12.45 -14.10
CA LEU A 178 -1.37 -11.17 -13.98
C LEU A 178 -2.88 -11.39 -13.76
N ILE A 179 -3.47 -12.35 -14.48
CA ILE A 179 -4.90 -12.70 -14.33
C ILE A 179 -5.18 -13.28 -12.94
N ALA A 180 -4.28 -14.12 -12.41
CA ALA A 180 -4.45 -14.69 -11.08
C ALA A 180 -4.28 -13.65 -9.96
N ALA A 181 -3.35 -12.70 -10.11
CA ALA A 181 -3.20 -11.58 -9.18
C ALA A 181 -4.45 -10.69 -9.17
N ALA A 182 -4.95 -10.31 -10.35
CA ALA A 182 -6.17 -9.51 -10.48
C ALA A 182 -7.40 -10.23 -9.89
N LEU A 183 -7.50 -11.54 -10.06
CA LEU A 183 -8.56 -12.34 -9.43
C LEU A 183 -8.45 -12.32 -7.90
N ASP A 184 -7.25 -12.49 -7.35
CA ASP A 184 -7.03 -12.44 -5.90
C ASP A 184 -7.48 -11.07 -5.34
N ASP A 185 -7.20 -9.98 -6.06
CA ASP A 185 -7.64 -8.62 -5.71
C ASP A 185 -9.17 -8.49 -5.69
N VAL A 186 -9.86 -9.01 -6.71
CA VAL A 186 -11.34 -9.04 -6.75
C VAL A 186 -11.91 -9.83 -5.57
N VAL A 187 -11.32 -10.99 -5.25
CA VAL A 187 -11.77 -11.82 -4.12
C VAL A 187 -11.60 -11.08 -2.79
N ASP A 188 -10.49 -10.38 -2.60
CA ASP A 188 -10.27 -9.55 -1.41
C ASP A 188 -11.29 -8.42 -1.29
N SER A 189 -11.60 -7.72 -2.39
CA SER A 189 -12.64 -6.69 -2.42
C SER A 189 -14.02 -7.25 -2.03
N LEU A 190 -14.40 -8.43 -2.54
CA LEU A 190 -15.66 -9.10 -2.20
C LEU A 190 -15.74 -9.52 -0.72
N ILE A 191 -14.63 -9.99 -0.16
CA ILE A 191 -14.54 -10.32 1.28
C ILE A 191 -14.66 -9.05 2.12
N PHE A 192 -13.97 -7.99 1.70
CA PHE A 192 -14.00 -6.70 2.37
C PHE A 192 -15.41 -6.12 2.41
N GLU A 193 -16.10 -6.06 1.28
CA GLU A 193 -17.47 -5.54 1.17
C GLU A 193 -18.43 -6.28 2.12
N LYS A 194 -18.36 -7.62 2.14
CA LYS A 194 -19.19 -8.45 3.04
C LYS A 194 -18.90 -8.17 4.51
N ARG A 195 -17.63 -7.98 4.88
CA ARG A 195 -17.25 -7.65 6.26
C ARG A 195 -17.74 -6.25 6.64
N TYR A 196 -17.59 -5.29 5.74
CA TYR A 196 -18.01 -3.91 5.96
C TYR A 196 -19.52 -3.80 6.17
N LYS A 197 -20.32 -4.44 5.31
CA LYS A 197 -21.80 -4.49 5.43
C LYS A 197 -22.25 -5.09 6.77
N LYS A 198 -21.67 -6.21 7.18
CA LYS A 198 -22.00 -6.86 8.47
C LYS A 198 -21.77 -5.97 9.68
N ILE A 199 -20.71 -5.15 9.64
CA ILE A 199 -20.41 -4.20 10.72
C ILE A 199 -21.45 -3.08 10.74
N GLY A 200 -21.85 -2.56 9.57
CA GLY A 200 -22.93 -1.57 9.48
C GLY A 200 -24.28 -2.09 10.00
N GLU A 201 -24.55 -3.39 9.85
CA GLU A 201 -25.79 -4.03 10.30
C GLU A 201 -25.72 -4.54 11.77
N ASN A 202 -24.62 -4.29 12.49
CA ASN A 202 -24.38 -4.81 13.86
C ASN A 202 -24.53 -6.35 13.98
N ILE A 203 -24.33 -7.09 12.90
CA ILE A 203 -24.47 -8.55 12.90
C ILE A 203 -23.25 -9.17 13.56
N LYS A 204 -23.44 -9.84 14.71
CA LYS A 204 -22.39 -10.67 15.32
C LYS A 204 -21.97 -11.76 14.35
N VAL A 205 -20.69 -11.75 13.97
CA VAL A 205 -20.13 -12.79 13.11
C VAL A 205 -19.95 -14.07 13.92
N THR A 206 -20.89 -14.99 13.79
CA THR A 206 -20.75 -16.37 14.29
C THR A 206 -20.37 -17.28 13.11
N GLY A 207 -19.29 -18.06 13.27
CA GLY A 207 -18.79 -19.01 12.27
C GLY A 207 -17.74 -18.47 11.28
N SER A 208 -16.91 -19.37 10.75
CA SER A 208 -16.00 -19.11 9.63
C SER A 208 -16.81 -19.09 8.33
N GLY A 209 -17.20 -17.90 7.86
CA GLY A 209 -17.83 -17.76 6.54
C GLY A 209 -16.95 -18.31 5.40
N ARG A 210 -17.46 -18.29 4.16
CA ARG A 210 -16.71 -18.77 2.98
C ARG A 210 -15.28 -18.22 2.99
N THR A 211 -14.31 -19.13 2.88
CA THR A 211 -12.90 -18.77 2.89
C THR A 211 -12.52 -18.08 1.59
N PHE A 212 -11.35 -17.42 1.59
CA PHE A 212 -10.75 -16.85 0.39
C PHE A 212 -10.73 -17.85 -0.77
N PHE A 213 -10.27 -19.07 -0.52
CA PHE A 213 -10.18 -20.13 -1.53
C PHE A 213 -11.56 -20.51 -2.10
N ASN A 214 -12.61 -20.60 -1.27
CA ASN A 214 -13.94 -20.92 -1.76
C ASN A 214 -14.52 -19.84 -2.69
N ILE A 215 -14.29 -18.57 -2.34
CA ILE A 215 -14.75 -17.44 -3.17
C ILE A 215 -13.94 -17.40 -4.46
N ARG A 216 -12.62 -17.58 -4.37
CA ARG A 216 -11.72 -17.64 -5.52
C ARG A 216 -12.12 -18.72 -6.52
N GLU A 217 -12.41 -19.93 -6.07
CA GLU A 217 -12.92 -21.00 -6.94
C GLU A 217 -14.25 -20.65 -7.60
N THR A 218 -15.15 -19.98 -6.86
CA THR A 218 -16.44 -19.55 -7.39
C THR A 218 -16.26 -18.52 -8.51
N GLU A 219 -15.41 -17.52 -8.31
CA GLU A 219 -15.14 -16.49 -9.32
C GLU A 219 -14.37 -17.07 -10.52
N LEU A 220 -13.43 -18.01 -10.31
CA LEU A 220 -12.78 -18.75 -11.40
C LEU A 220 -13.78 -19.46 -12.29
N LYS A 221 -14.75 -20.17 -11.68
CA LYS A 221 -15.83 -20.85 -12.42
C LYS A 221 -16.68 -19.84 -13.19
N ARG A 222 -16.96 -18.68 -12.61
CA ARG A 222 -17.73 -17.61 -13.26
C ARG A 222 -17.02 -17.04 -14.48
N ILE A 223 -15.70 -16.83 -14.40
CA ILE A 223 -14.87 -16.33 -15.51
C ILE A 223 -14.69 -17.39 -16.59
N SER A 224 -14.54 -18.66 -16.19
CA SER A 224 -14.30 -19.79 -17.10
C SER A 224 -15.58 -20.35 -17.72
N SER A 225 -16.75 -20.00 -17.19
CA SER A 225 -18.03 -20.41 -17.77
C SER A 225 -18.28 -19.60 -19.04
N PRO A 226 -18.48 -20.24 -20.21
CA PRO A 226 -18.87 -19.53 -21.41
C PRO A 226 -20.24 -18.90 -21.14
N LYS A 227 -20.29 -17.57 -20.99
CA LYS A 227 -21.58 -16.86 -20.99
C LYS A 227 -22.28 -17.23 -22.29
N SER A 228 -23.45 -17.86 -22.17
CA SER A 228 -24.40 -18.03 -23.25
C SER A 228 -24.50 -16.73 -24.04
N LYS A 229 -24.26 -16.81 -25.35
CA LYS A 229 -24.43 -15.75 -26.33
C LYS A 229 -25.57 -14.80 -25.93
N THR A 230 -25.24 -13.64 -25.37
CA THR A 230 -26.19 -12.53 -25.38
C THR A 230 -26.24 -12.09 -26.83
N LYS A 231 -27.31 -12.48 -27.52
CA LYS A 231 -27.68 -11.92 -28.82
C LYS A 231 -27.82 -10.41 -28.63
N TYR A 232 -26.92 -9.64 -29.23
CA TYR A 232 -27.30 -8.32 -29.69
C TYR A 232 -28.14 -8.58 -30.95
N ASN A 233 -29.46 -8.50 -30.78
CA ASN A 233 -30.41 -8.25 -31.86
C ASN A 233 -30.66 -6.73 -31.89
#